data_AF-A0A0G0VCS6-F1
#
_entry.id   AF-A0A0G0VCS6-F1
#
_cell.length_a   1.000
_cell.length_b   1.000
_cell.length_c   1.000
_cell.angle_alpha   90.00
_cell.angle_beta   90.00
_cell.angle_gamma   90.00
#
_symmetry.space_group_name_H-M   'P 1'
#
loop_
_entity.id
_entity.type
_entity.pdbx_description
1 polymer ?
#
loop_
_entity_poly.entity_id
_entity_poly.type
_entity_poly.pdbx_seq_one_letter_code
_entity_poly.pdbx_strand_id
1 'polypeptide(L)'
;NAVTDKFISSEIDQAVILVNNATETKWFQKMLSIASSGICFVKRRIKFLNIDGKPVGAPLQGQCIIYFGNKINLFYEYFTQYGSIFIPYK
;
A
#
# COMPACT_ATOMS: atom_id res chain seq x y z
N ASN A 1 10.00 -9.12 -4.14
CA ASN A 1 9.84 -8.43 -2.85
C ASN A 1 9.24 -9.43 -1.90
N ALA A 2 9.75 -9.52 -0.67
CA ALA A 2 9.32 -10.53 0.29
C ALA A 2 7.80 -10.68 0.38
N VAL A 3 7.03 -9.58 0.44
CA VAL A 3 5.56 -9.67 0.55
C VAL A 3 4.90 -10.19 -0.73
N THR A 4 5.33 -9.72 -1.90
CA THR A 4 4.82 -10.22 -3.19
C THR A 4 5.10 -11.71 -3.36
N ASP A 5 6.32 -12.12 -3.01
CA ASP A 5 6.76 -13.51 -3.18
C ASP A 5 5.98 -14.43 -2.19
N LYS A 6 5.77 -14.00 -0.94
CA LYS A 6 4.92 -14.68 0.05
C LYS A 6 3.44 -14.78 -0.35
N PHE A 7 2.91 -13.73 -0.99
CA PHE A 7 1.54 -13.75 -1.48
C PHE A 7 1.37 -14.72 -2.65
N ILE A 8 2.30 -14.72 -3.61
CA ILE A 8 2.29 -15.68 -4.73
C ILE A 8 2.38 -17.11 -4.20
N SER A 9 3.25 -17.36 -3.21
CA SER A 9 3.41 -18.69 -2.62
C SER A 9 2.27 -19.11 -1.69
N SER A 10 1.23 -18.29 -1.55
CA SER A 10 0.11 -18.52 -0.61
C SER A 10 0.55 -18.70 0.86
N GLU A 11 1.69 -18.11 1.24
CA GLU A 11 2.09 -18.00 2.65
C GLU A 11 1.22 -16.95 3.37
N ILE A 12 0.71 -15.96 2.61
CA ILE A 12 -0.22 -14.95 3.07
C ILE A 12 -1.38 -14.80 2.08
N ASP A 13 -2.61 -14.72 2.61
CA ASP A 13 -3.82 -14.56 1.78
C ASP A 13 -4.20 -13.09 1.56
N GLN A 14 -3.69 -12.20 2.43
CA GLN A 14 -4.09 -10.80 2.51
C GLN A 14 -2.91 -9.96 3.00
N ALA A 15 -2.70 -8.78 2.44
CA ALA A 15 -1.74 -7.81 2.98
C ALA A 15 -2.17 -6.37 2.69
N VAL A 16 -1.92 -5.48 3.65
CA VAL A 16 -1.99 -4.03 3.48
C VAL A 16 -0.59 -3.50 3.68
N ILE A 17 -0.04 -2.81 2.68
CA ILE A 17 1.36 -2.41 2.68
C ILE A 17 1.45 -0.92 2.44
N LEU A 18 2.03 -0.20 3.40
CA LEU A 18 2.39 1.20 3.25
C LEU A 18 3.79 1.29 2.61
N VAL A 19 3.89 1.97 1.46
CA VAL A 19 5.15 2.16 0.74
C VAL A 19 5.30 3.58 0.23
N ASN A 20 6.54 4.00 0.01
CA ASN A 20 6.82 5.20 -0.77
C ASN A 20 6.21 5.05 -2.17
N ASN A 21 5.66 6.14 -2.71
CA ASN A 21 5.07 6.17 -4.04
C ASN A 21 6.11 6.21 -5.17
N ALA A 22 7.08 5.29 -5.16
CA ALA A 22 8.18 5.21 -6.10
C ALA A 22 7.75 4.52 -7.41
N THR A 23 6.79 5.14 -8.11
CA THR A 23 6.01 4.55 -9.19
C THR A 23 6.83 3.95 -10.32
N GLU A 24 8.01 4.50 -10.60
CA GLU A 24 8.91 4.11 -11.68
C GLU A 24 9.84 2.93 -11.34
N THR A 25 9.96 2.60 -10.05
CA THR A 25 10.92 1.59 -9.60
C THR A 25 10.47 0.18 -9.96
N LYS A 26 11.42 -0.69 -10.27
CA LYS A 26 11.17 -2.11 -10.61
C LYS A 26 10.36 -2.83 -9.54
N TRP A 27 10.64 -2.56 -8.27
CA TRP A 27 9.97 -3.21 -7.15
C TRP A 27 8.51 -2.75 -7.01
N PHE A 28 8.23 -1.47 -7.26
CA PHE A 28 6.88 -0.91 -7.21
C PHE A 28 6.04 -1.45 -8.36
N GLN A 29 6.61 -1.41 -9.58
CA GLN A 29 5.99 -2.00 -10.76
C GLN A 29 5.71 -3.50 -10.58
N LYS A 30 6.64 -4.26 -9.97
CA LYS A 30 6.44 -5.67 -9.61
C LYS A 30 5.25 -5.86 -8.66
N MET A 31 5.10 -5.00 -7.64
CA MET A 31 3.97 -5.07 -6.71
C MET A 31 2.63 -4.80 -7.41
N LEU A 32 2.60 -3.81 -8.31
CA LEU A 32 1.41 -3.46 -9.07
C LEU A 32 0.99 -4.54 -10.06
N SER A 33 1.93 -5.11 -10.82
CA SER A 33 1.61 -6.05 -11.89
C SER A 33 1.21 -7.43 -11.40
N ILE A 34 1.75 -7.87 -10.27
CA ILE A 34 1.63 -9.28 -9.86
C ILE A 34 0.40 -9.54 -8.99
N ALA A 35 0.11 -8.67 -8.02
CA ALA A 35 -0.81 -9.06 -6.96
C ALA A 35 -1.58 -7.93 -6.28
N SER A 36 -1.38 -6.68 -6.71
CA SER A 36 -2.20 -5.56 -6.24
C SER A 36 -3.65 -5.80 -6.64
N SER A 37 -4.54 -5.82 -5.65
CA SER A 37 -5.99 -5.84 -5.84
C SER A 37 -6.62 -4.48 -5.58
N GLY A 38 -5.87 -3.53 -5.00
CA GLY A 38 -6.26 -2.14 -4.87
C GLY A 38 -5.12 -1.27 -4.34
N ILE A 39 -5.17 0.02 -4.63
CA ILE A 39 -4.20 1.02 -4.16
C ILE A 39 -4.96 2.22 -3.62
N CYS A 40 -4.62 2.69 -2.43
CA CYS A 40 -5.06 3.96 -1.89
C CYS A 40 -3.92 4.98 -2.00
N PHE A 41 -4.11 6.00 -2.84
CA PHE A 41 -3.24 7.17 -2.87
C PHE A 41 -3.72 8.16 -1.81
N VAL A 42 -3.00 8.22 -0.69
CA VAL A 42 -3.38 9.04 0.46
C VAL A 42 -3.32 10.53 0.12
N LYS A 43 -4.29 11.30 0.63
CA LYS A 43 -4.45 12.75 0.35
C LYS A 43 -3.38 13.62 1.04
N ARG A 44 -2.63 13.07 1.99
CA ARG A 44 -1.65 13.78 2.82
C ARG A 44 -0.46 12.88 3.18
N ARG A 45 0.70 13.49 3.44
CA ARG A 45 1.87 12.75 3.94
C ARG A 45 1.59 12.19 5.33
N ILE A 46 1.84 10.89 5.51
CA ILE A 46 1.73 10.22 6.79
C ILE A 46 2.94 10.60 7.65
N LYS A 47 2.69 11.17 8.83
CA LYS A 47 3.75 11.46 9.80
C LYS A 47 3.98 10.23 10.66
N PHE A 48 5.23 9.80 10.77
CA PHE A 48 5.60 8.70 11.65
C PHE A 48 5.89 9.23 13.04
N LEU A 49 5.51 8.46 14.06
CA LEU A 49 5.79 8.78 15.45
C LEU A 49 7.10 8.11 15.88
N ASN A 50 7.89 8.76 16.74
CA ASN A 50 8.98 8.09 17.44
C ASN A 50 8.46 7.22 18.58
N ILE A 51 9.39 6.60 19.31
CA ILE A 51 9.09 5.78 20.48
C ILE A 51 8.33 6.53 21.59
N ASP A 52 8.48 7.85 21.66
CA ASP A 52 7.78 8.72 22.61
C ASP A 52 6.41 9.20 22.10
N GLY A 53 5.95 8.70 20.95
CA GLY A 53 4.69 9.10 20.33
C GLY A 53 4.72 10.50 19.68
N LYS A 54 5.89 11.12 19.55
CA LYS A 54 6.06 12.45 18.94
C LYS A 54 6.28 12.32 17.43
N PRO A 55 5.64 13.16 16.58
CA PRO A 55 5.87 13.13 15.14
C PRO A 55 7.34 13.45 14.81
N VAL A 56 8.00 12.58 14.04
CA VAL A 56 9.34 12.81 13.53
C VAL A 56 9.28 13.01 12.02
N GLY A 57 9.30 14.28 11.62
CA GLY A 57 9.26 14.67 10.23
C GLY A 57 8.04 14.13 9.47
N ALA A 58 7.99 14.45 8.18
CA ALA A 58 7.18 13.71 7.23
C ALA A 58 8.15 13.12 6.20
N PRO A 59 7.90 11.91 5.67
CA PRO A 59 8.70 11.38 4.57
C PRO A 59 8.82 12.40 3.44
N LEU A 60 10.00 12.51 2.83
CA LEU A 60 10.21 13.41 1.68
C LEU A 60 9.37 12.97 0.48
N GLN A 61 9.11 11.68 0.36
CA GLN A 61 8.31 11.06 -0.70
C GLN A 61 6.85 10.91 -0.28
N GLY A 62 5.96 10.96 -1.27
CA GLY A 62 4.57 10.55 -1.07
C GLY A 62 4.48 9.09 -0.65
N GLN A 63 3.33 8.70 -0.13
CA GLN A 63 3.07 7.32 0.25
C GLN A 63 1.84 6.81 -0.49
N CYS A 64 1.75 5.51 -0.66
CA CYS A 64 0.51 4.85 -1.00
C CYS A 64 0.36 3.57 -0.18
N ILE A 65 -0.89 3.11 -0.09
CA ILE A 65 -1.24 1.88 0.59
C ILE A 65 -1.66 0.90 -0.50
N ILE A 66 -0.90 -0.18 -0.66
CA ILE A 66 -1.17 -1.23 -1.65
C ILE A 66 -1.79 -2.42 -0.92
N TYR A 67 -2.88 -2.92 -1.47
CA TYR A 67 -3.63 -4.04 -0.94
C TYR A 67 -3.52 -5.28 -1.83
N PHE A 68 -3.31 -6.42 -1.18
CA PHE A 68 -3.18 -7.75 -1.75
C PHE A 68 -4.27 -8.62 -1.12
N GLY A 69 -5.05 -9.33 -1.92
CA GLY A 69 -6.11 -10.24 -1.44
C GLY A 69 -7.46 -10.04 -2.14
N ASN A 70 -8.45 -10.82 -1.70
CA ASN A 70 -9.77 -10.89 -2.33
C ASN A 70 -10.87 -10.06 -1.62
N LYS A 71 -10.58 -9.44 -0.47
CA LYS A 71 -11.52 -8.61 0.31
C LYS A 71 -11.44 -7.13 -0.09
N ILE A 72 -11.43 -6.85 -1.40
CA ILE A 72 -11.25 -5.49 -1.94
C ILE A 72 -12.34 -4.51 -1.48
N ASN A 73 -13.58 -4.98 -1.27
CA ASN A 73 -14.67 -4.14 -0.77
C ASN A 73 -14.37 -3.61 0.63
N LEU A 74 -13.80 -4.45 1.51
CA LEU A 74 -13.39 -4.01 2.86
C LEU A 74 -12.24 -3.01 2.77
N PHE A 75 -11.23 -3.29 1.94
CA PHE A 75 -10.16 -2.31 1.70
C PHE A 75 -10.72 -0.97 1.23
N TYR A 76 -11.70 -0.99 0.32
CA TYR A 76 -12.34 0.22 -0.15
C TYR A 76 -13.03 1.00 0.97
N GLU A 77 -13.88 0.31 1.73
CA GLU A 77 -14.63 0.87 2.85
C GLU A 77 -13.71 1.52 3.90
N TYR A 78 -12.64 0.83 4.31
CA TYR A 78 -11.76 1.32 5.35
C TYR A 78 -10.81 2.43 4.90
N PHE A 79 -10.29 2.37 3.67
CA PHE A 79 -9.20 3.27 3.24
C PHE A 79 -9.65 4.49 2.43
N THR A 80 -10.90 4.54 1.95
CA THR A 80 -11.43 5.70 1.19
C THR A 80 -11.39 7.02 1.98
N GLN A 81 -11.47 6.93 3.30
CA GLN A 81 -11.32 8.10 4.18
C GLN A 81 -9.93 8.75 4.08
N TYR A 82 -8.89 7.98 3.75
CA TYR A 82 -7.50 8.46 3.69
C TYR A 82 -7.07 8.93 2.31
N GLY A 83 -7.74 8.47 1.25
CA GLY A 83 -7.23 8.64 -0.11
C GLY A 83 -8.19 8.22 -1.21
N SER A 84 -7.81 8.50 -2.45
CA SER A 84 -8.51 7.96 -3.62
C SER A 84 -8.06 6.53 -3.86
N ILE A 85 -9.01 5.63 -4.06
CA ILE A 85 -8.74 4.22 -4.32
C ILE A 85 -8.81 3.92 -5.81
N PHE A 86 -7.81 3.20 -6.29
CA PHE A 86 -7.73 2.68 -7.64
C PHE A 86 -7.66 1.16 -7.59
N ILE A 87 -8.50 0.52 -8.38
CA ILE A 87 -8.53 -0.93 -8.53
C ILE A 87 -8.02 -1.23 -9.94
N PRO A 88 -6.96 -2.04 -10.08
CA PRO A 88 -6.48 -2.41 -11.41
C PRO A 88 -7.53 -3.26 -12.12
N TYR A 89 -7.75 -2.96 -13.40
CA TYR A 89 -8.49 -3.86 -14.28
C TYR A 89 -7.70 -5.17 -14.41
N LYS A 90 -8.36 -6.32 -14.21
CA LYS A 90 -7.77 -7.65 -14.32
C LYS A 90 -8.29 -8.34 -15.56
#